data_AF-A0A2A5YGV5-F1
#
_entry.id   AF-A0A2A5YGV5-F1
#
_cell.length_a   1.000
_cell.length_b   1.000
_cell.length_c   1.000
_cell.angle_alpha   90.00
_cell.angle_beta   90.00
_cell.angle_gamma   90.00
#
_symmetry.space_group_name_H-M   'P 1'
#
loop_
_entity.id
_entity.type
_entity.pdbx_description
1 polymer ?
#
loop_
_entity_poly.entity_id
_entity_poly.type
_entity_poly.pdbx_seq_one_letter_code
_entity_poly.pdbx_strand_id
1 'polypeptide(L)'
;MLCSFDPDRSDNSMTISRAFIKASVPHGRVILWTMLAAILLAPAFAMQMTEAVRWGGEDFLAAALLLGGTGLGIEAAARIPRSPLGRLFAGCGVVAVCAILWAQAAVGIV
;
A
#
# COMPACT_ATOMS: atom_id res chain seq x y z
N MET A 1 14.84 63.58 7.99
CA MET A 1 13.63 62.80 7.67
C MET A 1 13.87 62.05 6.37
N LEU A 2 14.57 60.92 6.44
CA LEU A 2 14.59 59.90 5.38
C LEU A 2 14.54 58.57 6.11
N CYS A 3 13.36 57.94 6.10
CA CYS A 3 13.24 56.55 6.48
C CYS A 3 14.12 55.75 5.52
N SER A 4 15.16 55.11 6.06
CA SER A 4 15.90 54.07 5.37
C SER A 4 14.93 52.95 5.04
N PHE A 5 14.46 52.93 3.79
CA PHE A 5 13.74 51.79 3.24
C PHE A 5 14.74 50.66 3.11
N ASP A 6 14.62 49.69 4.00
CA ASP A 6 15.46 48.49 4.08
C ASP A 6 14.85 47.42 3.15
N PRO A 7 15.46 47.09 2.00
CA PRO A 7 14.87 46.19 1.01
C PRO A 7 15.00 44.69 1.36
N ASP A 8 15.60 44.32 2.50
CA ASP A 8 15.96 42.92 2.80
C ASP A 8 14.97 42.18 3.73
N ARG A 9 13.73 42.70 3.89
CA ARG A 9 12.75 42.17 4.87
C ARG A 9 11.45 41.62 4.27
N SER A 10 11.52 40.92 3.13
CA SER A 10 10.34 40.22 2.60
C SER A 10 10.55 38.76 2.19
N ASP A 11 11.80 38.26 2.11
CA ASP A 11 12.05 36.96 1.46
C ASP A 11 12.10 35.74 2.41
N ASN A 12 12.29 35.95 3.72
CA ASN A 12 12.43 34.82 4.66
C ASN A 12 11.11 34.10 4.97
N SER A 13 9.95 34.72 4.74
CA SER A 13 8.64 34.05 4.92
C SER A 13 8.37 33.02 3.83
N MET A 14 8.91 33.20 2.62
CA MET A 14 8.65 32.30 1.49
C MET A 14 9.46 31.00 1.55
N THR A 15 10.58 30.98 2.27
CA THR A 15 11.46 29.82 2.37
C THR A 15 10.99 28.83 3.44
N ILE A 16 10.41 29.30 4.54
CA ILE A 16 9.98 28.44 5.66
C ILE A 16 8.71 27.65 5.32
N SER A 17 7.74 28.25 4.61
CA SER A 17 6.50 27.54 4.21
C SER A 17 6.75 26.37 3.24
N ARG A 18 7.81 26.42 2.44
CA ARG A 18 8.09 25.43 1.39
C ARG A 18 8.73 24.15 1.95
N ALA A 19 9.47 24.25 3.05
CA ALA A 19 10.15 23.11 3.65
C ALA A 19 9.17 22.16 4.37
N PHE A 20 8.10 22.69 4.97
CA PHE A 20 7.11 21.89 5.71
C PHE A 20 6.22 21.02 4.82
N ILE A 21 6.00 21.40 3.56
CA ILE A 21 5.07 20.69 2.66
C ILE A 21 5.70 19.41 2.06
N LYS A 22 7.04 19.26 2.12
CA LYS A 22 7.75 18.18 1.43
C LYS A 22 8.26 17.06 2.34
N ALA A 23 7.58 16.80 3.46
CA ALA A 23 7.58 15.48 4.08
C ALA A 23 6.28 14.76 3.70
N SER A 24 5.97 14.70 2.40
CA SER A 24 4.94 13.79 1.92
C SER A 24 5.48 12.38 2.10
N VAL A 25 5.19 11.76 3.25
CA VAL A 25 5.07 10.30 3.29
C VAL A 25 4.22 9.95 2.07
N PRO A 26 4.67 9.08 1.14
CA PRO A 26 3.89 8.74 -0.03
C PRO A 26 2.56 8.13 0.45
N HIS A 27 1.52 8.97 0.57
CA HIS A 27 0.25 8.64 1.23
C HIS A 27 -0.38 7.38 0.61
N GLY A 28 -0.12 7.15 -0.69
CA GLY A 28 -0.56 5.95 -1.39
C GLY A 28 -0.04 4.63 -0.82
N ARG A 29 1.16 4.61 -0.21
CA ARG A 29 1.68 3.38 0.44
C ARG A 29 0.92 3.08 1.71
N VAL A 30 0.72 4.09 2.55
CA VAL A 30 -0.06 3.95 3.79
C VAL A 30 -1.48 3.51 3.44
N ILE A 31 -2.16 4.20 2.52
CA ILE A 31 -3.52 3.84 2.09
C ILE A 31 -3.59 2.40 1.58
N LEU A 32 -2.64 1.97 0.76
CA LEU A 32 -2.59 0.61 0.24
C LEU A 32 -2.42 -0.43 1.35
N TRP A 33 -1.46 -0.24 2.26
CA TRP A 33 -1.22 -1.17 3.36
C TRP A 33 -2.39 -1.21 4.34
N THR A 34 -3.02 -0.07 4.63
CA THR A 34 -4.21 -0.03 5.50
C THR A 34 -5.41 -0.72 4.85
N MET A 35 -5.61 -0.55 3.54
CA MET A 35 -6.65 -1.27 2.79
C MET A 35 -6.43 -2.78 2.80
N LEU A 36 -5.20 -3.24 2.54
CA LEU A 36 -4.85 -4.66 2.58
C LEU A 36 -5.09 -5.25 3.98
N ALA A 37 -4.71 -4.55 5.05
CA ALA A 37 -4.96 -4.97 6.42
C ALA A 37 -6.47 -5.01 6.75
N ALA A 38 -7.24 -4.03 6.28
CA ALA A 38 -8.68 -3.99 6.48
C ALA A 38 -9.39 -5.17 5.79
N ILE A 39 -8.96 -5.54 4.57
CA ILE A 39 -9.47 -6.71 3.85
C ILE A 39 -9.17 -8.00 4.63
N LEU A 40 -7.99 -8.12 5.25
CA LEU A 40 -7.62 -9.28 6.07
C LEU A 40 -8.41 -9.34 7.38
N LEU A 41 -8.76 -8.19 7.96
CA LEU A 41 -9.57 -8.10 9.18
C LEU A 41 -11.06 -8.37 8.94
N ALA A 42 -11.56 -8.14 7.72
CA ALA A 42 -12.95 -8.39 7.37
C ALA A 42 -13.43 -9.82 7.73
N PRO A 43 -12.73 -10.91 7.35
CA PRO A 43 -13.11 -12.27 7.76
C PRO A 43 -13.00 -12.49 9.27
N ALA A 44 -12.01 -11.91 9.95
CA ALA A 44 -11.89 -12.01 11.41
C ALA A 44 -13.08 -11.36 12.14
N PHE A 45 -13.60 -10.26 11.60
CA PHE A 45 -14.81 -9.62 12.10
C PHE A 45 -16.06 -10.43 11.73
N ALA A 46 -16.13 -10.99 10.52
CA ALA A 46 -17.24 -11.82 10.07
C ALA A 46 -17.39 -13.10 10.91
N MET A 47 -16.29 -13.76 11.29
CA MET A 47 -16.29 -14.94 12.16
C MET A 47 -16.84 -14.67 13.56
N GLN A 48 -16.79 -13.42 14.02
CA GLN A 48 -17.42 -13.05 15.30
C GLN A 48 -18.93 -12.86 15.18
N MET A 49 -19.44 -12.61 13.96
CA MET A 49 -20.85 -12.37 13.71
C MET A 49 -21.60 -13.58 13.17
N THR A 50 -20.90 -14.52 12.51
CA THR A 50 -21.53 -15.67 11.86
C THR A 50 -20.62 -16.90 11.81
N GLU A 51 -21.21 -18.08 12.00
CA GLU A 51 -20.54 -19.37 11.79
C GLU A 51 -20.45 -19.76 10.31
N ALA A 52 -21.05 -18.98 9.40
CA ALA A 52 -20.99 -19.24 7.95
C ALA A 52 -19.59 -19.01 7.35
N VAL A 53 -18.75 -18.23 8.03
CA VAL A 53 -17.35 -18.01 7.63
C VAL A 53 -16.48 -18.68 8.69
N ARG A 54 -15.73 -19.71 8.30
CA ARG A 54 -14.80 -20.43 9.19
C ARG A 54 -13.44 -20.50 8.53
N TRP A 55 -12.57 -19.54 8.85
CA TRP A 55 -11.18 -19.58 8.43
C TRP A 55 -10.32 -20.14 9.56
N GLY A 56 -9.39 -21.02 9.19
CA GLY A 56 -8.29 -21.42 10.06
C GLY A 56 -7.16 -20.39 10.05
N GLY A 57 -6.14 -20.62 10.89
CA GLY A 57 -4.94 -19.77 10.91
C GLY A 57 -4.17 -19.79 9.59
N GLU A 58 -4.26 -20.91 8.87
CA GLU A 58 -3.73 -21.15 7.53
C GLU A 58 -4.35 -20.24 6.48
N ASP A 59 -5.65 -19.98 6.55
CA ASP A 59 -6.34 -19.07 5.62
C ASP A 59 -5.93 -17.61 5.85
N PHE A 60 -5.77 -17.22 7.12
CA PHE A 60 -5.24 -15.90 7.46
C PHE A 60 -3.79 -15.73 7.00
N LEU A 61 -2.95 -16.76 7.15
CA LEU A 61 -1.58 -16.75 6.67
C LEU A 61 -1.52 -16.68 5.14
N ALA A 62 -2.35 -17.47 4.46
CA ALA A 62 -2.49 -17.42 3.01
C ALA A 62 -2.93 -16.03 2.56
N ALA A 63 -4.01 -15.49 3.11
CA ALA A 63 -4.50 -14.14 2.79
C ALA A 63 -3.45 -13.05 3.07
N ALA A 64 -2.72 -13.13 4.18
CA ALA A 64 -1.64 -12.19 4.50
C ALA A 64 -0.49 -12.24 3.48
N LEU A 65 -0.06 -13.44 3.07
CA LEU A 65 0.97 -13.62 2.04
C LEU A 65 0.48 -13.13 0.67
N LEU A 66 -0.79 -13.37 0.33
CA LEU A 66 -1.38 -12.93 -0.94
C LEU A 66 -1.44 -11.41 -1.04
N LEU A 67 -2.03 -10.78 -0.01
CA LEU A 67 -2.22 -9.35 0.08
C LEU A 67 -0.87 -8.62 0.24
N GLY A 68 0.00 -9.15 1.10
CA GLY A 68 1.36 -8.63 1.31
C GLY A 68 2.25 -8.77 0.06
N GLY A 69 2.20 -9.92 -0.61
CA GLY A 69 2.90 -10.16 -1.87
C GLY A 69 2.42 -9.22 -2.97
N THR A 70 1.11 -8.98 -3.06
CA THR A 70 0.53 -8.02 -4.01
C THR A 70 0.98 -6.59 -3.70
N GLY A 71 0.96 -6.17 -2.43
CA GLY A 71 1.45 -4.85 -2.02
C GLY A 71 2.94 -4.64 -2.31
N LEU A 72 3.76 -5.65 -2.01
CA LEU A 72 5.18 -5.65 -2.36
C LEU A 72 5.42 -5.65 -3.87
N GLY A 73 4.62 -6.40 -4.63
CA GLY A 73 4.68 -6.43 -6.09
C GLY A 73 4.38 -5.07 -6.71
N ILE A 74 3.37 -4.36 -6.20
CA ILE A 74 3.03 -2.99 -6.60
C ILE A 74 4.16 -2.01 -6.25
N GLU A 75 4.72 -2.10 -5.04
CA GLU A 75 5.86 -1.27 -4.64
C GLU A 75 7.12 -1.55 -5.49
N ALA A 76 7.41 -2.82 -5.77
CA ALA A 76 8.53 -3.23 -6.60
C ALA A 76 8.34 -2.76 -8.05
N ALA A 77 7.13 -2.91 -8.61
CA ALA A 77 6.79 -2.40 -9.93
C ALA A 77 6.91 -0.86 -10.00
N ALA A 78 6.61 -0.15 -8.91
CA ALA A 78 6.79 1.29 -8.83
C ALA A 78 8.25 1.75 -8.80
N ARG A 79 9.16 0.89 -8.34
CA ARG A 79 10.61 1.18 -8.29
C ARG A 79 11.34 0.83 -9.58
N ILE A 80 10.74 0.01 -10.45
CA ILE A 80 11.38 -0.40 -11.69
C ILE A 80 11.00 0.58 -12.81
N PRO A 81 11.97 1.22 -13.49
CA PRO A 81 11.71 2.01 -14.68
C PRO A 81 11.35 1.06 -15.83
N ARG A 82 10.05 0.76 -15.95
CA ARG A 82 9.46 -0.10 -16.99
C ARG A 82 8.31 0.62 -17.68
N SER A 83 8.02 0.19 -18.90
CA SER A 83 6.81 0.62 -19.62
C SER A 83 5.56 0.33 -18.77
N PRO A 84 4.48 1.13 -18.92
CA PRO A 84 3.25 0.94 -18.17
C PRO A 84 2.72 -0.50 -18.26
N LEU A 85 2.83 -1.12 -19.43
CA LEU A 85 2.49 -2.53 -19.66
C LEU A 85 3.36 -3.50 -18.85
N GLY A 86 4.67 -3.27 -18.77
CA GLY A 86 5.58 -4.14 -18.00
C GLY A 86 5.29 -4.13 -16.49
N ARG A 87 4.83 -2.99 -15.96
CA ARG A 87 4.36 -2.88 -14.56
C ARG A 87 3.05 -3.62 -14.34
N LEU A 88 2.14 -3.57 -15.32
CA LEU A 88 0.87 -4.30 -15.29
C LEU A 88 1.12 -5.82 -15.31
N PHE A 89 1.94 -6.33 -16.23
CA PHE A 89 2.25 -7.77 -16.31
C PHE A 89 2.96 -8.29 -15.04
N ALA A 90 3.85 -7.50 -14.45
CA ALA A 90 4.50 -7.86 -13.19
C ALA A 90 3.48 -7.97 -12.03
N GLY A 91 2.56 -7.01 -11.92
CA GLY A 91 1.47 -7.06 -10.94
C GLY A 91 0.53 -8.25 -11.17
N CYS A 92 0.10 -8.46 -12.43
CA CYS A 92 -0.73 -9.61 -12.79
C CYS A 92 -0.04 -10.95 -12.52
N GLY A 93 1.27 -11.06 -12.76
CA GLY A 93 2.04 -12.27 -12.46
C GLY A 93 2.04 -12.59 -10.96
N VAL A 94 2.22 -11.59 -10.10
CA VAL A 94 2.12 -11.76 -8.65
C VAL A 94 0.71 -12.20 -8.25
N VAL A 95 -0.33 -11.56 -8.77
CA VAL A 95 -1.73 -11.92 -8.50
C VAL A 95 -2.06 -13.33 -9.01
N ALA A 96 -1.49 -13.75 -10.14
CA ALA A 96 -1.70 -15.09 -10.69
C ALA A 96 -1.04 -16.18 -9.83
N VAL A 97 0.23 -15.97 -9.41
CA VAL A 97 0.91 -16.89 -8.48
C VAL A 97 0.17 -16.97 -7.16
N CYS A 98 -0.29 -15.81 -6.65
CA CYS A 98 -1.21 -15.72 -5.53
C CYS A 98 -2.45 -16.61 -5.71
N ALA A 99 -3.21 -16.41 -6.79
CA ALA A 99 -4.43 -17.16 -7.04
C ALA A 99 -4.17 -18.67 -7.18
N ILE A 100 -3.03 -19.06 -7.75
CA ILE A 100 -2.61 -20.46 -7.86
C ILE A 100 -2.33 -21.04 -6.48
N LEU A 101 -1.56 -20.35 -5.62
CA LEU A 101 -1.28 -20.80 -4.26
C LEU A 101 -2.57 -20.90 -3.43
N TRP A 102 -3.49 -19.95 -3.58
CA TRP A 102 -4.78 -19.97 -2.92
C TRP A 102 -5.67 -21.12 -3.40
N ALA A 103 -5.69 -21.38 -4.71
CA ALA A 103 -6.43 -22.52 -5.27
C ALA A 103 -5.86 -23.85 -4.77
N GLN A 104 -4.54 -24.00 -4.66
CA GLN A 104 -3.91 -25.21 -4.12
C GLN A 104 -4.26 -25.41 -2.63
N ALA A 105 -4.23 -24.33 -1.84
CA ALA A 105 -4.61 -24.37 -0.42
C ALA A 105 -6.11 -24.66 -0.23
N ALA A 106 -6.98 -24.08 -1.04
CA ALA A 106 -8.43 -24.26 -0.97
C ALA A 106 -8.90 -25.67 -1.40
N VAL A 107 -8.16 -26.33 -2.28
CA VAL A 107 -8.45 -27.71 -2.71
C VAL A 107 -7.95 -28.74 -1.70
N GLY A 108 -7.16 -28.34 -0.70
CA GLY A 108 -6.70 -29.23 0.37
C GLY A 108 -5.70 -30.27 -0.10
N ILE A 109 -4.89 -29.98 -1.13
CA ILE A 109 -3.78 -30.85 -1.52
C ILE A 109 -2.67 -30.67 -0.49
N VAL A 110 -2.70 -31.54 0.52
CA VAL A 110 -1.58 -31.95 1.39
C VAL A 110 -1.45 -33.47 1.33
#